data_AF-A0A7V9U850-F1
#
_entry.id   AF-A0A7V9U850-F1
#
_cell.length_a   1.000
_cell.length_b   1.000
_cell.length_c   1.000
_cell.angle_alpha   90.00
_cell.angle_beta   90.00
_cell.angle_gamma   90.00
#
_symmetry.space_group_name_H-M   'P 1'
#
loop_
_entity.id
_entity.type
_entity.pdbx_description
1 polymer ?
#
loop_
_entity_poly.entity_id
_entity_poly.type
_entity_poly.pdbx_seq_one_letter_code
_entity_poly.pdbx_strand_id
1 'polypeptide(L)'
;ATGAVPVEVTTDRAPVYPRILDELVPIARHDTERYANNRVEADHGRLKARLRPMRGVKTFRSARILTTGHAFAQNLRRGHYDIATDAPVHHRVRVAFDELALAI
;
A
#
# COMPACT_ATOMS: atom_id res chain seq x y z
N ALA A 1 -11.59 -0.19 -5.01
CA ALA A 1 -10.89 -1.49 -5.00
C ALA A 1 -10.61 -1.87 -6.44
N THR A 2 -9.47 -2.48 -6.75
CA THR A 2 -9.07 -2.89 -8.11
C THR A 2 -9.96 -3.97 -8.72
N GLY A 3 -10.98 -4.47 -8.01
CA GLY A 3 -11.91 -5.51 -8.47
C GLY A 3 -11.30 -6.91 -8.55
N ALA A 4 -9.97 -7.02 -8.52
CA ALA A 4 -9.25 -8.30 -8.57
C ALA A 4 -9.34 -9.07 -7.24
N VAL A 5 -9.65 -10.37 -7.36
CA VAL A 5 -9.55 -11.32 -6.26
C VAL A 5 -8.11 -11.85 -6.21
N PRO A 6 -7.42 -11.83 -5.07
CA PRO A 6 -6.06 -12.33 -4.98
C PRO A 6 -6.03 -13.85 -5.16
N VAL A 7 -5.04 -14.35 -5.89
CA VAL A 7 -4.73 -15.79 -5.97
C VAL A 7 -3.88 -16.27 -4.79
N GLU A 8 -3.27 -15.32 -4.07
CA GLU A 8 -2.37 -15.56 -2.96
C GLU A 8 -2.43 -14.40 -1.96
N VAL A 9 -2.41 -14.73 -0.67
CA VAL A 9 -2.35 -13.75 0.42
C VAL A 9 -1.20 -14.12 1.34
N THR A 10 -0.31 -13.16 1.55
CA THR A 10 0.80 -13.29 2.50
C THR A 10 0.47 -12.59 3.80
N THR A 11 0.61 -13.28 4.94
CA THR A 11 0.47 -12.70 6.28
C THR A 11 1.57 -13.23 7.20
N ASP A 12 1.64 -12.68 8.42
CA ASP A 12 2.34 -13.39 9.50
C ASP A 12 1.53 -14.62 9.96
N ARG A 13 2.03 -15.32 10.97
CA ARG A 13 1.41 -16.54 11.51
C ARG A 13 0.42 -16.27 12.64
N ALA A 14 -0.18 -15.08 12.72
CA ALA A 14 -1.19 -14.80 13.74
C ALA A 14 -2.39 -15.77 13.58
N PRO A 15 -2.91 -16.33 14.69
CA PRO A 15 -3.94 -17.37 14.66
C PRO A 15 -5.29 -16.89 14.10
N VAL A 16 -5.46 -15.57 13.93
CA VAL A 16 -6.68 -14.97 13.38
C VAL A 16 -6.79 -15.16 11.86
N TYR A 17 -5.66 -15.25 11.14
CA TYR A 17 -5.66 -15.20 9.68
C TYR A 17 -6.31 -16.40 9.00
N PRO A 18 -6.07 -17.67 9.40
CA PRO A 18 -6.66 -18.82 8.71
C PRO A 18 -8.19 -18.71 8.57
N ARG A 19 -8.89 -18.44 9.69
CA ARG A 19 -10.35 -18.27 9.69
C ARG A 19 -10.83 -17.13 8.79
N ILE A 20 -10.14 -15.99 8.81
CA ILE A 20 -10.50 -14.82 7.99
C ILE A 20 -10.27 -15.10 6.50
N LEU A 21 -9.19 -15.80 6.16
CA LEU A 21 -8.87 -16.10 4.77
C LEU A 21 -9.83 -17.14 4.20
N ASP A 22 -10.22 -18.16 4.98
CA ASP A 22 -11.26 -19.13 4.60
C ASP A 22 -12.62 -18.45 4.36
N GLU A 23 -12.94 -17.39 5.11
CA GLU A 23 -14.21 -16.65 4.97
C GLU A 23 -14.20 -15.68 3.77
N LEU A 24 -13.11 -14.92 3.60
CA LEU A 24 -13.09 -13.79 2.65
C LEU A 24 -12.49 -14.14 1.29
N VAL A 25 -11.52 -15.05 1.24
CA VAL A 25 -10.74 -15.38 0.05
C VAL A 25 -10.37 -16.88 0.03
N PRO A 26 -11.35 -17.80 0.10
CA PRO A 26 -11.09 -19.24 0.27
C PRO A 26 -10.28 -19.88 -0.87
N ILE A 27 -10.23 -19.25 -2.04
CA ILE A 27 -9.47 -19.73 -3.20
C ILE A 27 -8.02 -19.24 -3.21
N ALA A 28 -7.65 -18.31 -2.33
CA ALA A 28 -6.31 -17.74 -2.29
C ALA A 28 -5.34 -18.66 -1.51
N ARG A 29 -4.16 -18.91 -2.07
CA ARG A 29 -3.07 -19.58 -1.35
C ARG A 29 -2.63 -18.72 -0.16
N HIS A 30 -2.60 -19.27 1.04
CA HIS A 30 -2.04 -18.58 2.21
C HIS A 30 -0.52 -18.79 2.28
N ASP A 31 0.24 -17.71 2.16
CA ASP A 31 1.70 -17.73 2.29
C ASP A 31 2.16 -17.17 3.65
N THR A 32 3.01 -17.93 4.35
CA THR A 32 3.63 -17.54 5.62
C THR A 32 5.13 -17.84 5.64
N GLU A 33 5.75 -17.94 4.46
CA GLU A 33 7.18 -18.14 4.31
C GLU A 33 7.97 -17.00 4.95
N ARG A 34 9.16 -17.35 5.44
CA ARG A 34 10.07 -16.36 6.01
C ARG A 34 10.36 -15.31 4.95
N TYR A 35 10.23 -14.03 5.32
CA TYR A 35 10.46 -12.87 4.44
C TYR A 35 9.39 -12.59 3.39
N ALA A 36 8.36 -13.43 3.23
CA ALA A 36 7.30 -13.18 2.26
C ALA A 36 6.57 -11.84 2.53
N ASN A 37 6.45 -11.46 3.80
CA ASN A 37 5.85 -10.18 4.22
C ASN A 37 6.81 -8.97 4.18
N ASN A 38 8.05 -9.11 3.69
CA ASN A 38 9.03 -8.01 3.67
C ASN A 38 8.52 -6.75 2.96
N ARG A 39 7.74 -6.91 1.89
CA ARG A 39 7.20 -5.78 1.12
C ARG A 39 6.24 -4.93 1.94
N VAL A 40 5.35 -5.57 2.72
CA VAL A 40 4.41 -4.85 3.58
C VAL A 40 5.12 -4.24 4.79
N GLU A 41 6.10 -4.94 5.37
CA GLU A 41 6.90 -4.40 6.47
C GLU A 41 7.75 -3.18 6.06
N ALA A 42 8.33 -3.21 4.86
CA ALA A 42 9.08 -2.06 4.32
C ALA A 42 8.16 -0.85 4.08
N ASP A 43 6.94 -1.07 3.59
CA ASP A 43 5.94 -0.02 3.40
C ASP A 43 5.53 0.59 4.75
N HIS A 44 5.23 -0.28 5.72
CA HIS A 44 4.89 0.10 7.09
C HIS A 44 6.02 0.90 7.76
N GLY A 45 7.28 0.48 7.58
CA GLY A 45 8.45 1.21 8.07
C GLY A 45 8.55 2.62 7.51
N ARG A 46 8.30 2.80 6.20
CA ARG A 46 8.28 4.13 5.56
C ARG A 46 7.12 5.00 6.07
N LEU A 47 5.94 4.42 6.30
CA LEU A 47 4.81 5.14 6.89
C LEU A 47 5.14 5.59 8.31
N LYS A 48 5.64 4.69 9.16
CA LYS A 48 6.09 5.01 10.53
C LYS A 48 7.17 6.10 10.54
N ALA A 49 8.13 6.04 9.63
CA ALA A 49 9.18 7.06 9.52
C ALA A 49 8.61 8.45 9.23
N ARG A 50 7.58 8.56 8.36
CA ARG A 50 6.88 9.83 8.10
C ARG A 50 6.05 10.31 9.28
N LEU A 51 5.44 9.40 10.04
CA LEU A 51 4.56 9.75 11.16
C LEU A 51 5.32 10.09 12.46
N ARG A 52 6.52 9.52 12.66
CA ARG A 52 7.33 9.73 13.89
C ARG A 52 7.57 11.22 14.22
N PRO A 53 8.01 12.08 13.28
CA PRO A 53 8.20 13.51 13.54
C PRO A 53 6.92 14.24 13.97
N MET A 54 5.75 13.73 13.60
CA MET A 54 4.45 14.34 13.88
C MET A 54 3.93 14.04 15.30
N ARG A 55 4.66 13.23 16.09
CA ARG A 55 4.29 12.82 17.47
C ARG A 55 2.89 12.22 17.57
N GLY A 56 2.57 11.36 16.60
CA GLY A 56 1.30 10.65 16.50
C GLY A 56 0.17 11.49 15.90
N VAL A 57 -0.76 10.81 15.25
CA VAL A 57 -1.90 11.45 14.59
C VAL A 57 -3.00 11.71 15.61
N LYS A 58 -3.55 12.93 15.64
CA LYS A 58 -4.49 13.37 16.69
C LYS A 58 -5.95 13.00 16.44
N THR A 59 -6.31 12.68 15.20
CA THR A 59 -7.68 12.35 14.82
C THR A 59 -7.70 11.23 13.79
N PHE A 60 -8.78 10.44 13.76
CA PHE A 60 -9.01 9.46 12.69
C PHE A 60 -9.11 10.10 11.31
N ARG A 61 -9.66 11.33 11.21
CA ARG A 61 -9.71 12.09 9.96
C ARG A 61 -8.31 12.35 9.41
N SER A 62 -7.40 12.85 10.25
CA SER A 62 -6.01 13.07 9.87
C SER A 62 -5.29 11.77 9.55
N ALA A 63 -5.58 10.69 10.28
CA ALA A 63 -4.98 9.38 10.03
C ALA A 63 -5.36 8.87 8.63
N ARG A 64 -6.65 8.96 8.28
CA ARG A 64 -7.16 8.61 6.96
C ARG A 64 -6.51 9.42 5.85
N ILE A 65 -6.40 10.74 6.00
CA ILE A 65 -5.78 11.61 4.99
C ILE A 65 -4.31 11.21 4.78
N LEU A 66 -3.55 11.05 5.87
CA LEU A 66 -2.13 10.73 5.81
C LEU A 66 -1.86 9.32 5.24
N THR A 67 -2.63 8.31 5.65
CA THR A 67 -2.48 6.94 5.14
C THR A 67 -2.90 6.85 3.67
N THR A 68 -3.97 7.54 3.27
CA THR A 68 -4.41 7.60 1.86
C THR A 68 -3.36 8.26 0.98
N GLY A 69 -2.84 9.42 1.39
CA GLY A 69 -1.76 10.11 0.66
C GLY A 69 -0.47 9.29 0.61
N HIS A 70 -0.15 8.56 1.68
CA HIS A 70 0.98 7.62 1.68
C HIS A 70 0.79 6.52 0.64
N ALA A 71 -0.34 5.82 0.68
CA ALA A 71 -0.66 4.73 -0.24
C ALA A 71 -0.67 5.20 -1.69
N PHE A 72 -1.28 6.37 -1.96
CA PHE A 72 -1.29 6.99 -3.28
C PHE A 72 0.12 7.20 -3.83
N ALA A 73 1.01 7.82 -3.05
CA ALA A 73 2.38 8.08 -3.47
C ALA A 73 3.22 6.79 -3.63
N GLN A 74 2.91 5.71 -2.91
CA GLN A 74 3.57 4.42 -3.11
C GLN A 74 3.06 3.69 -4.35
N ASN A 75 1.75 3.77 -4.60
CA ASN A 75 1.11 3.19 -5.76
C ASN A 75 1.58 3.85 -7.06
N LEU A 76 1.76 5.18 -7.07
CA LEU A 76 2.40 5.89 -8.19
C LEU A 76 3.83 5.40 -8.46
N ARG A 77 4.67 5.29 -7.42
CA ARG A 77 6.05 4.77 -7.57
C ARG A 77 6.06 3.38 -8.20
N ARG A 78 5.10 2.53 -7.81
CA ARG A 78 4.98 1.13 -8.24
C ARG A 78 4.25 0.97 -9.58
N GLY A 79 3.75 2.05 -10.19
CA GLY A 79 3.00 1.98 -11.45
C GLY A 79 1.65 1.30 -11.31
N HIS A 80 0.98 1.44 -10.15
CA HIS A 80 -0.36 0.90 -9.92
C HIS A 80 -1.49 1.82 -10.42
N TYR A 81 -1.14 2.85 -11.19
CA TYR A 81 -2.05 3.77 -11.85
C TYR A 81 -1.55 3.98 -13.27
N ASP A 82 -2.45 4.29 -14.20
CA ASP A 82 -2.13 4.51 -15.62
C ASP A 82 -1.50 5.89 -15.90
N ILE A 83 -1.18 6.65 -14.85
CA ILE A 83 -0.53 7.97 -14.94
C ILE A 83 0.99 7.82 -14.82
N ALA A 84 1.74 8.57 -15.64
CA ALA A 84 3.20 8.57 -15.64
C ALA A 84 3.86 7.17 -15.74
N THR A 85 3.18 6.17 -16.31
CA THR A 85 3.68 4.78 -16.42
C THR A 85 4.92 4.68 -17.31
N ASP A 86 4.99 5.52 -18.33
CA ASP A 86 6.11 5.64 -19.28
C ASP A 86 7.33 6.37 -18.67
N ALA A 87 7.16 7.03 -17.52
CA ALA A 87 8.27 7.69 -16.85
C ALA A 87 9.18 6.68 -16.12
N PRO A 88 10.51 6.93 -16.06
CA PRO A 88 11.41 6.17 -15.21
C PRO A 88 10.93 6.14 -13.76
N VAL A 89 11.12 5.01 -13.05
CA VAL A 89 10.60 4.78 -11.68
C VAL A 89 10.89 5.92 -10.71
N HIS A 90 12.09 6.50 -10.80
CA HIS A 90 12.52 7.61 -9.94
C HIS A 90 11.84 8.95 -10.26
N HIS A 91 11.25 9.09 -11.45
CA HIS A 91 10.53 10.28 -11.91
C HIS A 91 9.01 10.14 -11.87
N ARG A 92 8.46 8.92 -11.78
CA ARG A 92 7.01 8.66 -11.82
C ARG A 92 6.18 9.56 -10.91
N VAL A 93 6.60 9.74 -9.66
CA VAL A 93 5.85 10.59 -8.71
C VAL A 93 5.87 12.03 -9.19
N ARG A 94 7.04 12.58 -9.55
CA ARG A 94 7.13 13.96 -10.03
C ARG A 94 6.23 14.18 -11.24
N VAL A 95 6.39 13.35 -12.27
CA VAL A 95 5.64 13.44 -13.52
C VAL A 95 4.13 13.28 -13.28
N ALA A 96 3.71 12.33 -12.45
CA ALA A 96 2.29 12.18 -12.11
C ALA A 96 1.70 13.41 -11.42
N PHE A 97 2.46 14.07 -10.54
CA PHE A 97 2.01 15.32 -9.91
C PHE A 97 1.98 16.49 -10.89
N ASP A 98 2.94 16.57 -11.82
CA ASP A 98 2.95 17.58 -12.89
C ASP A 98 1.71 17.40 -13.80
N GLU A 99 1.39 16.16 -14.21
CA GLU A 99 0.20 15.84 -15.00
C GLU A 99 -1.11 16.12 -14.25
N LEU A 100 -1.20 15.73 -12.98
CA LEU A 100 -2.38 15.99 -12.15
C LEU A 100 -2.64 17.48 -11.96
N ALA A 101 -1.58 18.29 -11.82
CA ALA A 101 -1.70 19.74 -11.65
C ALA A 101 -2.31 20.43 -12.89
N LEU A 102 -2.21 19.83 -14.07
CA LEU A 102 -2.86 20.32 -15.29
C LEU A 102 -4.33 19.90 -15.41
N ALA A 103 -4.78 18.95 -14.59
CA ALA A 103 -6.12 18.36 -14.66
C ALA A 103 -7.12 18.97 -13.64
N ILE A 104 -6.68 19.92 -12.80
CA ILE A 104 -7.48 20.63 -11.78
C ILE A 104 -7.41 22.14 -11.99
#